data_AF-A5V1D8-F1
#
_entry.id   AF-A5V1D8-F1
#
_cell.length_a   1.000
_cell.length_b   1.000
_cell.length_c   1.000
_cell.angle_alpha   90.00
_cell.angle_beta   90.00
_cell.angle_gamma   90.00
#
_symmetry.space_group_name_H-M   'P 1'
#
loop_
_entity.id
_entity.type
_entity.pdbx_description
1 polymer ?
#
loop_
_entity_poly.entity_id
_entity_poly.type
_entity_poly.pdbx_seq_one_letter_code
_entity_poly.pdbx_strand_id
1 'polypeptide(L)'
;MTVLTHRPEWRALETHYHAICNVHLRQLFAEDPGRGERLTAEAAGLFFDYAKNRITDETLRLLIALAEACDLRARIDAMFRGERINATENRAVLHVALRAPRGAVILVDGANVVPEVHAVLDRMAAFAEQVRSGRWTGFTGKPIRNIVNIGIGGSDLGPVMAYEALRYYSDRNLTVRFVSNVDGSDFAEATRDLDPAETLFIVASKTFTTLETMTNARTARAWALAALGDEAAVARHFVAVSTNAAEVAKFGIDTANMFGFWDWVGGRYSMTSAIGLSTMIALGPERFHELLAGFHAMDEHFRTAPFDRNLPVIHGLLTIWYANFFGIETVAILPYDNYLKRFPAYLQQLTMESNGKSVTLSGAPVSYQTGMIYWGEPGTNGQHSFYQLLHQGTRLALCDFIGFAEPLNPLGNHHDLLMANMFAQAEALAFGKTTEETLAEGTPEWLAPHRTFAGNRPSNTLLAERLTPATLGALVALYEHSVFTQGAIWDINPFDQWGVELGKALAGRIVPELMSESAPHLAHDSSTNALIRRYRTLRGRVS
;
A
#
# COMPACT_ATOMS: atom_id res chain seq x y z
N MET A 1 8.18 27.48 13.68
CA MET A 1 7.57 27.42 12.34
C MET A 1 6.16 27.98 12.43
N THR A 2 5.71 28.70 11.41
CA THR A 2 4.31 29.15 11.30
C THR A 2 3.40 27.93 11.16
N VAL A 3 2.30 27.90 11.92
CA VAL A 3 1.24 26.88 11.77
C VAL A 3 0.80 26.84 10.30
N LEU A 4 0.69 25.64 9.71
CA LEU A 4 0.39 25.44 8.29
C LEU A 4 -0.79 26.31 7.79
N THR A 5 -1.91 26.29 8.52
CA THR A 5 -3.13 27.03 8.18
C THR A 5 -3.02 28.55 8.30
N HIS A 6 -1.96 29.06 8.92
CA HIS A 6 -1.68 30.49 9.05
C HIS A 6 -0.74 31.01 7.98
N ARG A 7 -0.20 30.14 7.12
CA ARG A 7 0.68 30.54 6.02
C ARG A 7 -0.11 31.34 4.97
N PRO A 8 0.50 32.37 4.36
CA PRO A 8 -0.16 33.15 3.31
C PRO A 8 -0.57 32.29 2.10
N GLU A 9 0.21 31.26 1.76
CA GLU A 9 -0.09 30.32 0.67
C GLU A 9 -1.34 29.48 0.99
N TRP A 10 -1.51 29.08 2.25
CA TRP A 10 -2.72 28.40 2.70
C TRP A 10 -3.94 29.31 2.63
N ARG A 11 -3.83 30.55 3.11
CA ARG A 11 -4.91 31.55 3.03
C ARG A 11 -5.28 31.91 1.59
N ALA A 12 -4.30 31.92 0.69
CA ALA A 12 -4.53 32.10 -0.74
C ALA A 12 -5.33 30.94 -1.32
N LEU A 13 -5.02 29.69 -0.94
CA LEU A 13 -5.80 28.52 -1.34
C LEU A 13 -7.22 28.53 -0.75
N GLU A 14 -7.42 28.96 0.48
CA GLU A 14 -8.77 29.13 1.07
C GLU A 14 -9.60 30.16 0.29
N THR A 15 -8.98 31.30 -0.05
CA THR A 15 -9.62 32.34 -0.87
C THR A 15 -9.98 31.81 -2.25
N HIS A 16 -9.04 31.10 -2.89
CA HIS A 16 -9.25 30.49 -4.21
C HIS A 16 -10.34 29.42 -4.17
N TYR A 17 -10.36 28.59 -3.12
CA TYR A 17 -11.43 27.62 -2.89
C TYR A 17 -12.79 28.30 -2.87
N HIS A 18 -12.97 29.37 -2.10
CA HIS A 18 -14.25 30.09 -2.07
C HIS A 18 -14.65 30.68 -3.43
N ALA A 19 -13.68 31.00 -4.30
CA ALA A 19 -13.96 31.46 -5.65
C ALA A 19 -14.41 30.33 -6.59
N ILE A 20 -13.85 29.12 -6.47
CA ILE A 20 -14.08 28.02 -7.43
C ILE A 20 -14.92 26.85 -6.89
N CYS A 21 -15.27 26.82 -5.59
CA CYS A 21 -15.93 25.68 -4.94
C CYS A 21 -17.33 25.36 -5.48
N ASN A 22 -17.93 26.25 -6.26
CA ASN A 22 -19.21 26.03 -6.94
C ASN A 22 -19.07 25.85 -8.46
N VAL A 23 -17.87 26.05 -9.02
CA VAL A 23 -17.62 25.85 -10.45
C VAL A 23 -17.69 24.36 -10.77
N HIS A 24 -18.44 24.03 -11.82
CA HIS A 24 -18.67 22.67 -12.27
C HIS A 24 -17.62 22.22 -13.29
N LEU A 25 -17.22 20.95 -13.29
CA LEU A 25 -16.27 20.40 -14.28
C LEU A 25 -16.71 20.64 -15.73
N ARG A 26 -18.01 20.53 -16.03
CA ARG A 26 -18.59 20.94 -17.34
C ARG A 26 -18.17 22.35 -17.76
N GLN A 27 -18.22 23.32 -16.84
CA GLN A 27 -17.80 24.70 -17.12
C GLN A 27 -16.29 24.78 -17.35
N LEU A 28 -15.49 24.15 -16.48
CA LEU A 28 -14.03 24.15 -16.61
C LEU A 28 -13.54 23.56 -17.95
N PHE A 29 -14.20 22.51 -18.43
CA PHE A 29 -13.88 21.90 -19.73
C PHE A 29 -14.42 22.70 -20.92
N ALA A 30 -15.54 23.41 -20.76
CA ALA A 30 -16.06 24.29 -21.81
C ALA A 30 -15.20 25.55 -21.99
N GLU A 31 -14.66 26.09 -20.90
CA GLU A 31 -13.79 27.28 -20.90
C GLU A 31 -12.35 26.96 -21.35
N ASP A 32 -11.89 25.72 -21.17
CA ASP A 32 -10.58 25.25 -21.60
C ASP A 32 -10.70 23.92 -22.40
N PRO A 33 -10.98 23.98 -23.70
CA PRO A 33 -11.08 22.78 -24.54
C PRO A 33 -9.78 21.95 -24.60
N GLY A 34 -8.61 22.57 -24.40
CA GLY A 34 -7.30 21.90 -24.38
C GLY A 34 -6.93 21.31 -23.01
N ARG A 35 -7.79 21.46 -22.00
CA ARG A 35 -7.55 21.05 -20.62
C ARG A 35 -7.13 19.59 -20.47
N GLY A 36 -7.76 18.70 -21.24
CA GLY A 36 -7.48 17.25 -21.20
C GLY A 36 -6.09 16.88 -21.70
N GLU A 37 -5.48 17.70 -22.57
CA GLU A 37 -4.11 17.53 -23.03
C GLU A 37 -3.13 18.19 -22.07
N ARG A 38 -3.51 19.36 -21.54
CA ARG A 38 -2.66 20.24 -20.76
C ARG A 38 -2.48 19.80 -19.30
N LEU A 39 -3.55 19.33 -18.65
CA LEU A 39 -3.54 18.85 -17.25
C LEU A 39 -3.19 17.37 -17.18
N THR A 40 -2.03 17.06 -17.76
CA THR A 40 -1.43 15.73 -17.80
C THR A 40 0.05 15.82 -17.43
N ALA A 41 0.59 14.71 -16.94
CA ALA A 41 2.02 14.54 -16.75
C ALA A 41 2.39 13.08 -17.00
N GLU A 42 3.62 12.82 -17.45
CA GLU A 42 4.09 11.47 -17.74
C GLU A 42 5.50 11.26 -17.19
N ALA A 43 5.71 10.11 -16.54
CA ALA A 43 7.02 9.66 -16.11
C ALA A 43 7.01 8.16 -15.81
N ALA A 44 8.16 7.51 -15.97
CA ALA A 44 8.36 6.09 -15.65
C ALA A 44 7.28 5.15 -16.25
N GLY A 45 6.82 5.47 -17.48
CA GLY A 45 5.80 4.69 -18.19
C GLY A 45 4.36 4.87 -17.70
N LEU A 46 4.11 5.86 -16.83
CA LEU A 46 2.79 6.20 -16.33
C LEU A 46 2.35 7.54 -16.90
N PHE A 47 1.21 7.54 -17.60
CA PHE A 47 0.47 8.73 -17.99
C PHE A 47 -0.55 9.07 -16.90
N PHE A 48 -0.47 10.29 -16.38
CA PHE A 48 -1.35 10.80 -15.33
C PHE A 48 -2.23 11.94 -15.86
N ASP A 49 -3.51 11.64 -16.12
CA ASP A 49 -4.56 12.63 -16.38
C ASP A 49 -5.17 13.06 -15.04
N TYR A 50 -5.02 14.35 -14.73
CA TYR A 50 -5.65 15.00 -13.59
C TYR A 50 -6.58 16.15 -14.01
N ALA A 51 -7.01 16.17 -15.27
CA ALA A 51 -7.88 17.20 -15.86
C ALA A 51 -9.29 17.20 -15.27
N LYS A 52 -9.79 16.02 -14.85
CA LYS A 52 -11.11 15.84 -14.20
C LYS A 52 -11.11 16.20 -12.71
N ASN A 53 -10.14 17.00 -12.28
CA ASN A 53 -10.14 17.67 -11.00
C ASN A 53 -10.66 19.11 -11.11
N ARG A 54 -11.29 19.57 -10.04
CA ARG A 54 -11.88 20.91 -9.84
C ARG A 54 -10.78 21.93 -9.52
N ILE A 55 -9.93 22.17 -10.50
CA ILE A 55 -8.73 23.01 -10.40
C ILE A 55 -8.61 23.96 -11.61
N THR A 56 -7.80 24.99 -11.51
CA THR A 56 -7.34 25.83 -12.60
C THR A 56 -5.82 25.95 -12.55
N ASP A 57 -5.22 26.67 -13.49
CA ASP A 57 -3.78 26.96 -13.49
C ASP A 57 -3.38 27.75 -12.25
N GLU A 58 -4.27 28.63 -11.80
CA GLU A 58 -4.13 29.33 -10.54
C GLU A 58 -4.16 28.35 -9.36
N THR A 59 -5.07 27.36 -9.34
CA THR A 59 -5.08 26.34 -8.28
C THR A 59 -3.74 25.60 -8.22
N LEU A 60 -3.23 25.14 -9.37
CA LEU A 60 -1.98 24.39 -9.42
C LEU A 60 -0.80 25.25 -8.96
N ARG A 61 -0.72 26.51 -9.42
CA ARG A 61 0.30 27.47 -8.99
C ARG A 61 0.26 27.71 -7.48
N LEU A 62 -0.94 27.87 -6.90
CA LEU A 62 -1.10 28.09 -5.46
C LEU A 62 -0.74 26.85 -4.62
N LEU A 63 -1.08 25.66 -5.11
CA LEU A 63 -0.69 24.39 -4.46
C LEU A 63 0.83 24.20 -4.50
N ILE A 64 1.48 24.51 -5.62
CA ILE A 64 2.94 24.47 -5.75
C ILE A 64 3.59 25.50 -4.81
N ALA A 65 3.06 26.73 -4.75
CA ALA A 65 3.56 27.74 -3.82
C ALA A 65 3.47 27.27 -2.36
N LEU A 66 2.40 26.57 -1.96
CA LEU A 66 2.31 25.95 -0.64
C LEU A 66 3.40 24.87 -0.44
N ALA A 67 3.65 24.02 -1.43
CA ALA A 67 4.72 23.01 -1.35
C ALA A 67 6.10 23.65 -1.17
N GLU A 68 6.39 24.72 -1.91
CA GLU A 68 7.63 25.50 -1.80
C GLU A 68 7.75 26.14 -0.41
N ALA A 69 6.68 26.75 0.10
CA ALA A 69 6.66 27.35 1.44
C ALA A 69 6.82 26.33 2.57
N CYS A 70 6.42 25.08 2.34
CA CYS A 70 6.63 23.94 3.25
C CYS A 70 8.01 23.28 3.10
N ASP A 71 8.87 23.83 2.23
CA ASP A 71 10.23 23.36 1.96
C ASP A 71 10.26 21.90 1.48
N LEU A 72 9.28 21.53 0.63
CA LEU A 72 9.11 20.16 0.16
C LEU A 72 10.38 19.63 -0.52
N ARG A 73 11.07 20.45 -1.33
CA ARG A 73 12.29 20.02 -2.04
C ARG A 73 13.40 19.62 -1.06
N ALA A 74 13.67 20.43 -0.04
CA ALA A 74 14.70 20.11 0.95
C ALA A 74 14.33 18.87 1.76
N ARG A 75 13.04 18.68 2.10
CA ARG A 75 12.56 17.47 2.78
C ARG A 75 12.74 16.22 1.92
N ILE A 76 12.43 16.29 0.62
CA ILE A 76 12.72 15.22 -0.34
C ILE A 76 14.22 14.90 -0.33
N ASP A 77 15.06 15.92 -0.50
CA ASP A 77 16.51 15.70 -0.54
C ASP A 77 17.05 15.12 0.78
N ALA A 78 16.49 15.51 1.92
CA ALA A 78 16.85 14.97 3.23
C ALA A 78 16.55 13.46 3.33
N MET A 79 15.41 13.00 2.79
CA MET A 79 15.10 11.57 2.68
C MET A 79 16.17 10.85 1.85
N PHE A 80 16.46 11.35 0.65
CA PHE A 80 17.43 10.73 -0.26
C PHE A 80 18.87 10.78 0.25
N ARG A 81 19.22 11.73 1.12
CA ARG A 81 20.52 11.82 1.80
C ARG A 81 20.65 10.91 3.02
N GLY A 82 19.58 10.20 3.41
CA GLY A 82 19.59 9.34 4.60
C GLY A 82 19.55 10.09 5.92
N GLU A 83 19.06 11.34 5.92
CA GLU A 83 18.86 12.09 7.15
C GLU A 83 17.78 11.42 8.02
N ARG A 84 17.87 11.64 9.34
CA ARG A 84 16.98 11.02 10.33
C ARG A 84 15.60 11.71 10.39
N ILE A 85 14.88 11.69 9.28
CA ILE A 85 13.58 12.38 9.12
C ILE A 85 12.41 11.69 9.83
N ASN A 86 12.55 10.42 10.21
CA ASN A 86 11.64 9.80 11.17
C ASN A 86 11.99 10.30 12.57
N ALA A 87 11.54 11.51 12.88
CA ALA A 87 12.00 12.28 14.04
C ALA A 87 11.65 11.62 15.38
N THR A 88 10.47 10.99 15.50
CA THR A 88 9.99 10.42 16.76
C THR A 88 10.70 9.11 17.13
N GLU A 89 11.24 8.39 16.16
CA GLU A 89 12.08 7.20 16.38
C GLU A 89 13.58 7.47 16.16
N ASN A 90 13.94 8.69 15.77
CA ASN A 90 15.31 9.12 15.42
C ASN A 90 15.98 8.19 14.38
N ARG A 91 15.30 7.91 13.26
CA ARG A 91 15.77 6.99 12.20
C ARG A 91 15.80 7.64 10.82
N ALA A 92 16.73 7.17 9.98
CA ALA A 92 16.68 7.44 8.56
C ALA A 92 15.46 6.76 7.92
N VAL A 93 15.06 7.24 6.74
CA VAL A 93 13.98 6.66 5.94
C VAL A 93 14.50 6.45 4.53
N LEU A 94 14.80 5.20 4.19
CA LEU A 94 15.62 4.89 3.01
C LEU A 94 15.10 3.72 2.19
N HIS A 95 13.79 3.54 2.10
CA HIS A 95 13.21 2.56 1.17
C HIS A 95 13.67 2.79 -0.28
N VAL A 96 14.01 4.03 -0.67
CA VAL A 96 14.64 4.35 -1.96
C VAL A 96 16.02 3.70 -2.16
N ALA A 97 16.78 3.43 -1.10
CA ALA A 97 18.07 2.74 -1.19
C ALA A 97 17.93 1.27 -1.59
N LEU A 98 16.78 0.64 -1.31
CA LEU A 98 16.49 -0.76 -1.64
C LEU A 98 16.42 -1.02 -3.14
N ARG A 99 16.11 0.01 -3.93
CA ARG A 99 15.99 -0.07 -5.39
C ARG A 99 17.06 0.74 -6.13
N ALA A 100 18.04 1.28 -5.43
CA ALA A 100 19.13 2.03 -6.03
C ALA A 100 20.06 1.11 -6.86
N PRO A 101 20.61 1.59 -7.99
CA PRO A 101 21.55 0.83 -8.79
C PRO A 101 22.84 0.54 -8.00
N ARG A 102 23.54 -0.54 -8.34
CA ARG A 102 24.70 -1.06 -7.57
C ARG A 102 25.82 -0.04 -7.36
N GLY A 103 25.98 0.91 -8.28
CA GLY A 103 26.97 1.97 -8.21
C GLY A 103 26.54 3.21 -7.42
N ALA A 104 25.31 3.26 -6.90
CA ALA A 104 24.83 4.41 -6.13
C ALA A 104 25.55 4.52 -4.77
N VAL A 105 25.61 5.75 -4.27
CA VAL A 105 26.15 6.07 -2.95
C VAL A 105 25.07 6.77 -2.15
N ILE A 106 24.56 6.10 -1.12
CA ILE A 106 23.57 6.62 -0.19
C ILE A 106 24.10 6.37 1.21
N LEU A 107 24.31 7.44 1.97
CA LEU A 107 24.98 7.38 3.26
C LEU A 107 23.98 7.36 4.40
N VAL A 108 24.20 6.48 5.38
CA VAL A 108 23.56 6.54 6.71
C VAL A 108 24.67 6.55 7.73
N ASP A 109 24.70 7.56 8.60
CA ASP A 109 25.71 7.72 9.65
C ASP A 109 27.16 7.57 9.11
N GLY A 110 27.41 8.02 7.88
CA GLY A 110 28.70 7.97 7.19
C GLY A 110 29.01 6.67 6.43
N ALA A 111 28.16 5.65 6.48
CA ALA A 111 28.33 4.38 5.76
C ALA A 111 27.45 4.30 4.52
N ASN A 112 28.01 3.87 3.39
CA ASN A 112 27.21 3.59 2.17
C ASN A 112 26.41 2.29 2.36
N VAL A 113 25.09 2.38 2.32
CA VAL A 113 24.21 1.22 2.56
C VAL A 113 23.96 0.39 1.29
N VAL A 114 24.22 0.94 0.10
CA VAL A 114 23.91 0.29 -1.19
C VAL A 114 24.62 -1.07 -1.37
N PRO A 115 25.93 -1.23 -1.02
CA PRO A 115 26.59 -2.53 -1.11
C PRO A 115 25.92 -3.63 -0.27
N GLU A 116 25.45 -3.30 0.94
CA GLU A 116 24.74 -4.26 1.80
C GLU A 116 23.37 -4.63 1.22
N VAL A 117 22.66 -3.66 0.63
CA VAL A 117 21.41 -3.91 -0.10
C VAL A 117 21.62 -4.93 -1.21
N HIS A 118 22.60 -4.70 -2.07
CA HIS A 118 22.89 -5.61 -3.18
C HIS A 118 23.39 -6.97 -2.71
N ALA A 119 24.16 -7.05 -1.61
CA ALA A 119 24.56 -8.32 -1.04
C ALA A 119 23.36 -9.17 -0.57
N VAL A 120 22.34 -8.55 0.02
CA VAL A 120 21.10 -9.24 0.37
C VAL A 120 20.32 -9.65 -0.88
N LEU A 121 20.17 -8.77 -1.88
CA LEU A 121 19.50 -9.09 -3.14
C LEU A 121 20.19 -10.26 -3.87
N ASP A 122 21.52 -10.31 -3.89
CA ASP A 122 22.29 -11.40 -4.49
C ASP A 122 22.03 -12.74 -3.77
N ARG A 123 21.99 -12.71 -2.44
CA ARG A 123 21.64 -13.89 -1.63
C ARG A 123 20.22 -14.36 -1.89
N MET A 124 19.26 -13.44 -1.94
CA MET A 124 17.87 -13.76 -2.27
C MET A 124 17.77 -14.36 -3.67
N ALA A 125 18.46 -13.79 -4.67
CA ALA A 125 18.45 -14.26 -6.04
C ALA A 125 19.02 -15.67 -6.15
N ALA A 126 20.17 -15.93 -5.51
CA ALA A 126 20.78 -17.24 -5.47
C ALA A 126 19.88 -18.29 -4.82
N PHE A 127 19.20 -17.93 -3.72
CA PHE A 127 18.25 -18.83 -3.06
C PHE A 127 17.00 -19.07 -3.90
N ALA A 128 16.41 -18.02 -4.47
CA ALA A 128 15.24 -18.11 -5.34
C ALA A 128 15.52 -19.03 -6.54
N GLU A 129 16.69 -18.92 -7.15
CA GLU A 129 17.09 -19.79 -8.26
C GLU A 129 17.29 -21.25 -7.82
N GLN A 130 17.80 -21.50 -6.62
CA GLN A 130 17.88 -22.87 -6.07
C GLN A 130 16.50 -23.50 -5.89
N VAL A 131 15.53 -22.74 -5.35
CA VAL A 131 14.15 -23.20 -5.17
C VAL A 131 13.48 -23.46 -6.53
N ARG A 132 13.53 -22.49 -7.44
CA ARG A 132 12.87 -22.57 -8.76
C ARG A 132 13.42 -23.70 -9.63
N SER A 133 14.73 -23.93 -9.59
CA SER A 133 15.37 -25.02 -10.33
C SER A 133 15.19 -26.40 -9.68
N GLY A 134 14.62 -26.47 -8.46
CA GLY A 134 14.50 -27.71 -7.70
C GLY A 134 15.79 -28.20 -7.06
N ARG A 135 16.89 -27.42 -7.11
CA ARG A 135 18.14 -27.74 -6.41
C ARG A 135 17.99 -27.64 -4.88
N TRP A 136 17.14 -26.73 -4.41
CA TRP A 136 16.71 -26.73 -3.02
C TRP A 136 15.64 -27.80 -2.83
N THR A 137 15.99 -28.84 -2.07
CA THR A 137 15.08 -29.93 -1.73
C THR A 137 14.63 -29.85 -0.28
N GLY A 138 13.42 -30.32 -0.03
CA GLY A 138 12.92 -30.59 1.31
C GLY A 138 13.69 -31.72 1.99
N PHE A 139 13.35 -31.98 3.25
CA PHE A 139 14.00 -32.98 4.09
C PHE A 139 13.99 -34.39 3.47
N THR A 140 12.97 -34.72 2.69
CA THR A 140 12.82 -36.02 2.02
C THR A 140 13.54 -36.10 0.67
N GLY A 141 14.24 -35.04 0.25
CA GLY A 141 14.92 -34.96 -1.04
C GLY A 141 14.00 -34.54 -2.21
N LYS A 142 12.71 -34.29 -1.96
CA LYS A 142 11.79 -33.75 -2.98
C LYS A 142 12.04 -32.27 -3.25
N PRO A 143 11.86 -31.77 -4.48
CA PRO A 143 11.93 -30.33 -4.76
C PRO A 143 10.77 -29.59 -4.08
N ILE A 144 11.01 -28.34 -3.69
CA ILE A 144 9.96 -27.47 -3.14
C ILE A 144 8.97 -27.07 -4.25
N ARG A 145 7.68 -27.19 -3.96
CA ARG A 145 6.56 -26.78 -4.82
C ARG A 145 5.66 -25.72 -4.19
N ASN A 146 5.65 -25.65 -2.87
CA ASN A 146 4.74 -24.76 -2.14
C ASN A 146 5.56 -23.76 -1.33
N ILE A 147 5.25 -22.47 -1.48
CA ILE A 147 5.86 -21.37 -0.74
C ILE A 147 4.77 -20.73 0.11
N VAL A 148 4.96 -20.69 1.43
CA VAL A 148 4.03 -20.04 2.35
C VAL A 148 4.75 -18.92 3.08
N ASN A 149 4.41 -17.67 2.76
CA ASN A 149 4.90 -16.50 3.49
C ASN A 149 4.08 -16.32 4.78
N ILE A 150 4.75 -16.20 5.91
CA ILE A 150 4.13 -15.94 7.21
C ILE A 150 4.58 -14.56 7.68
N GLY A 151 3.65 -13.61 7.74
CA GLY A 151 3.92 -12.22 8.10
C GLY A 151 2.63 -11.45 8.26
N ILE A 152 2.64 -10.28 8.92
CA ILE A 152 1.44 -9.44 9.05
C ILE A 152 1.77 -7.98 8.70
N GLY A 153 0.76 -7.23 8.25
CA GLY A 153 0.90 -5.84 7.86
C GLY A 153 1.90 -5.69 6.72
N GLY A 154 3.00 -4.97 6.97
CA GLY A 154 4.01 -4.70 5.94
C GLY A 154 4.76 -5.95 5.46
N SER A 155 4.84 -6.98 6.30
CA SER A 155 5.43 -8.28 5.97
C SER A 155 4.51 -9.18 5.14
N ASP A 156 3.31 -8.72 4.81
CA ASP A 156 2.28 -9.49 4.09
C ASP A 156 1.67 -8.71 2.93
N LEU A 157 1.12 -7.52 3.19
CA LEU A 157 0.33 -6.75 2.23
C LEU A 157 1.11 -6.42 0.96
N GLY A 158 2.38 -6.05 1.07
CA GLY A 158 3.27 -5.86 -0.08
C GLY A 158 3.48 -7.16 -0.86
N PRO A 159 4.07 -8.20 -0.23
CA PRO A 159 4.29 -9.50 -0.87
C PRO A 159 3.05 -10.10 -1.56
N VAL A 160 1.89 -10.12 -0.91
CA VAL A 160 0.65 -10.67 -1.50
C VAL A 160 0.14 -9.80 -2.65
N MET A 161 0.22 -8.48 -2.52
CA MET A 161 -0.17 -7.55 -3.59
C MET A 161 0.72 -7.74 -4.83
N ALA A 162 2.05 -7.75 -4.67
CA ALA A 162 2.96 -7.89 -5.80
C ALA A 162 2.88 -9.27 -6.44
N TYR A 163 2.71 -10.34 -5.66
CA TYR A 163 2.48 -11.66 -6.20
C TYR A 163 1.20 -11.73 -7.04
N GLU A 164 0.07 -11.21 -6.53
CA GLU A 164 -1.20 -11.22 -7.26
C GLU A 164 -1.13 -10.34 -8.51
N ALA A 165 -0.57 -9.13 -8.39
CA ALA A 165 -0.39 -8.18 -9.49
C ALA A 165 0.48 -8.74 -10.63
N LEU A 166 1.53 -9.49 -10.28
CA LEU A 166 2.49 -10.05 -11.24
C LEU A 166 2.30 -11.55 -11.46
N ARG A 167 1.15 -12.10 -11.06
CA ARG A 167 0.87 -13.54 -11.12
C ARG A 167 1.01 -14.09 -12.54
N TYR A 168 0.74 -13.28 -13.57
CA TYR A 168 0.99 -13.63 -14.97
C TYR A 168 2.43 -14.11 -15.22
N TYR A 169 3.41 -13.44 -14.61
CA TYR A 169 4.84 -13.70 -14.77
C TYR A 169 5.39 -14.74 -13.77
N SER A 170 4.55 -15.27 -12.88
CA SER A 170 4.98 -16.26 -11.89
C SER A 170 5.22 -17.64 -12.51
N ASP A 171 6.15 -18.39 -11.93
CA ASP A 171 6.33 -19.80 -12.25
C ASP A 171 5.08 -20.60 -11.82
N ARG A 172 4.36 -21.14 -12.81
CA ARG A 172 3.11 -21.87 -12.59
C ARG A 172 3.30 -23.24 -11.95
N ASN A 173 4.54 -23.71 -11.82
CA ASN A 173 4.86 -24.93 -11.08
C ASN A 173 5.00 -24.71 -9.56
N LEU A 174 4.91 -23.45 -9.10
CA LEU A 174 4.95 -23.10 -7.70
C LEU A 174 3.55 -22.66 -7.22
N THR A 175 3.15 -23.15 -6.06
CA THR A 175 2.00 -22.65 -5.31
C THR A 175 2.50 -21.67 -4.27
N VAL A 176 2.11 -20.39 -4.37
CA VAL A 176 2.50 -19.35 -3.40
C VAL A 176 1.27 -18.92 -2.59
N ARG A 177 1.39 -18.95 -1.27
CA ARG A 177 0.35 -18.59 -0.31
C ARG A 177 0.90 -17.68 0.79
N PHE A 178 -0.02 -17.03 1.50
CA PHE A 178 0.27 -16.03 2.52
C PHE A 178 -0.58 -16.34 3.74
N VAL A 179 0.03 -16.33 4.91
CA VAL A 179 -0.63 -16.51 6.20
C VAL A 179 -0.27 -15.31 7.07
N SER A 180 -1.29 -14.56 7.48
CA SER A 180 -1.09 -13.32 8.21
C SER A 180 -1.91 -13.22 9.48
N ASN A 181 -3.16 -13.68 9.45
CA ASN A 181 -4.05 -13.57 10.60
C ASN A 181 -3.68 -14.61 11.66
N VAL A 182 -3.86 -14.25 12.94
CA VAL A 182 -3.71 -15.19 14.07
C VAL A 182 -4.94 -16.09 14.24
N ASP A 183 -6.05 -15.79 13.53
CA ASP A 183 -7.14 -16.76 13.36
C ASP A 183 -6.60 -18.03 12.72
N GLY A 184 -6.72 -19.16 13.44
CA GLY A 184 -6.22 -20.46 13.00
C GLY A 184 -6.80 -20.93 11.67
N SER A 185 -7.95 -20.38 11.26
CA SER A 185 -8.55 -20.62 9.95
C SER A 185 -7.61 -20.24 8.80
N ASP A 186 -6.83 -19.16 8.94
CA ASP A 186 -5.94 -18.67 7.89
C ASP A 186 -4.83 -19.70 7.59
N PHE A 187 -4.14 -20.16 8.63
CA PHE A 187 -3.15 -21.23 8.48
C PHE A 187 -3.77 -22.55 7.99
N ALA A 188 -4.91 -22.95 8.56
CA ALA A 188 -5.57 -24.20 8.21
C ALA A 188 -5.97 -24.26 6.73
N GLU A 189 -6.61 -23.21 6.20
CA GLU A 189 -6.98 -23.16 4.79
C GLU A 189 -5.76 -23.00 3.88
N ALA A 190 -4.76 -22.23 4.29
CA ALA A 190 -3.52 -22.07 3.51
C ALA A 190 -2.70 -23.35 3.38
N THR A 191 -2.86 -24.34 4.26
CA THR A 191 -2.08 -25.60 4.25
C THR A 191 -2.87 -26.86 3.92
N ARG A 192 -4.20 -26.75 3.74
CA ARG A 192 -5.13 -27.88 3.63
C ARG A 192 -4.78 -28.95 2.59
N ASP A 193 -4.24 -28.54 1.45
CA ASP A 193 -3.92 -29.34 0.27
C ASP A 193 -2.42 -29.34 -0.06
N LEU A 194 -1.57 -28.91 0.87
CA LEU A 194 -0.12 -28.87 0.67
C LEU A 194 0.56 -30.13 1.22
N ASP A 195 1.54 -30.67 0.49
CA ASP A 195 2.45 -31.71 1.00
C ASP A 195 3.55 -31.06 1.87
N PRO A 196 3.65 -31.38 3.17
CA PRO A 196 4.73 -30.89 4.04
C PRO A 196 6.14 -31.13 3.48
N ALA A 197 6.35 -32.24 2.78
CA ALA A 197 7.65 -32.61 2.19
C ALA A 197 8.07 -31.72 1.02
N GLU A 198 7.15 -30.94 0.44
CA GLU A 198 7.38 -30.05 -0.71
C GLU A 198 7.08 -28.58 -0.35
N THR A 199 6.91 -28.25 0.93
CA THR A 199 6.49 -26.92 1.39
C THR A 199 7.61 -26.18 2.11
N LEU A 200 7.92 -24.95 1.65
CA LEU A 200 8.84 -24.03 2.30
C LEU A 200 8.05 -22.88 2.96
N PHE A 201 8.35 -22.59 4.22
CA PHE A 201 7.83 -21.46 4.96
C PHE A 201 8.86 -20.32 5.01
N ILE A 202 8.40 -19.09 4.72
CA ILE A 202 9.19 -17.86 4.85
C ILE A 202 8.62 -17.08 6.04
N VAL A 203 9.35 -17.02 7.15
CA VAL A 203 8.90 -16.30 8.35
C VAL A 203 9.40 -14.86 8.30
N ALA A 204 8.51 -13.92 7.98
CA ALA A 204 8.82 -12.52 7.74
C ALA A 204 8.43 -11.62 8.92
N SER A 205 9.40 -11.31 9.78
CA SER A 205 9.23 -10.39 10.92
C SER A 205 10.54 -9.69 11.26
N LYS A 206 10.51 -8.35 11.28
CA LYS A 206 11.68 -7.51 11.63
C LYS A 206 12.31 -7.92 12.95
N THR A 207 11.48 -8.02 13.99
CA THR A 207 11.91 -8.33 15.35
C THR A 207 11.98 -9.83 15.64
N PHE A 208 11.29 -10.64 14.82
CA PHE A 208 11.06 -12.06 15.05
C PHE A 208 10.30 -12.37 16.36
N THR A 209 9.53 -11.39 16.84
CA THR A 209 8.75 -11.48 18.09
C THR A 209 7.28 -11.12 17.91
N THR A 210 6.84 -10.73 16.70
CA THR A 210 5.46 -10.38 16.40
C THR A 210 4.52 -11.53 16.77
N LEU A 211 3.52 -11.25 17.62
CA LEU A 211 2.67 -12.28 18.23
C LEU A 211 2.00 -13.18 17.19
N GLU A 212 1.35 -12.57 16.20
CA GLU A 212 0.60 -13.25 15.14
C GLU A 212 1.56 -14.10 14.29
N THR A 213 2.62 -13.48 13.77
CA THR A 213 3.64 -14.14 12.93
C THR A 213 4.30 -15.30 13.66
N MET A 214 4.69 -15.13 14.93
CA MET A 214 5.37 -16.19 15.68
C MET A 214 4.44 -17.30 16.14
N THR A 215 3.16 -16.99 16.37
CA THR A 215 2.13 -18.02 16.61
C THR A 215 1.97 -18.87 15.36
N ASN A 216 1.77 -18.26 14.20
CA ASN A 216 1.66 -18.97 12.92
C ASN A 216 2.93 -19.73 12.55
N ALA A 217 4.12 -19.17 12.78
CA ALA A 217 5.39 -19.86 12.52
C ALA A 217 5.54 -21.11 13.40
N ARG A 218 5.17 -21.05 14.69
CA ARG A 218 5.19 -22.22 15.58
C ARG A 218 4.17 -23.27 15.15
N THR A 219 2.98 -22.86 14.72
CA THR A 219 1.97 -23.75 14.14
C THR A 219 2.49 -24.42 12.87
N ALA A 220 3.13 -23.67 11.98
CA ALA A 220 3.76 -24.19 10.76
C ALA A 220 4.85 -25.21 11.07
N ARG A 221 5.72 -24.92 12.05
CA ARG A 221 6.76 -25.83 12.51
C ARG A 221 6.15 -27.12 13.06
N ALA A 222 5.13 -27.02 13.91
CA ALA A 222 4.42 -28.18 14.44
C ALA A 222 3.75 -29.01 13.34
N TRP A 223 3.12 -28.36 12.36
CA TRP A 223 2.49 -29.00 11.21
C TRP A 223 3.51 -29.76 10.35
N ALA A 224 4.65 -29.14 10.04
CA ALA A 224 5.71 -29.78 9.25
C ALA A 224 6.32 -30.97 10.00
N LEU A 225 6.65 -30.80 11.28
CA LEU A 225 7.27 -31.86 12.09
C LEU A 225 6.32 -33.02 12.39
N ALA A 226 5.02 -32.78 12.51
CA ALA A 226 4.03 -33.84 12.66
C ALA A 226 4.02 -34.81 11.47
N ALA A 227 4.35 -34.33 10.26
CA ALA A 227 4.42 -35.14 9.06
C ALA A 227 5.83 -35.68 8.76
N LEU A 228 6.87 -34.90 9.02
CA LEU A 228 8.26 -35.24 8.66
C LEU A 228 9.02 -35.99 9.76
N GLY A 229 8.59 -35.88 11.02
CA GLY A 229 9.07 -36.71 12.14
C GLY A 229 10.47 -36.38 12.67
N ASP A 230 11.19 -35.42 12.10
CA ASP A 230 12.57 -35.08 12.48
C ASP A 230 12.78 -33.56 12.55
N GLU A 231 13.38 -33.10 13.64
CA GLU A 231 13.76 -31.69 13.86
C GLU A 231 14.74 -31.15 12.80
N ALA A 232 15.55 -32.02 12.19
CA ALA A 232 16.43 -31.64 11.09
C ALA A 232 15.66 -31.12 9.85
N ALA A 233 14.35 -31.40 9.76
CA ALA A 233 13.50 -30.86 8.70
C ALA A 233 13.38 -29.33 8.74
N VAL A 234 13.46 -28.71 9.93
CA VAL A 234 13.26 -27.25 10.07
C VAL A 234 14.26 -26.47 9.20
N ALA A 235 15.53 -26.89 9.16
CA ALA A 235 16.57 -26.22 8.39
C ALA A 235 16.35 -26.25 6.86
N ARG A 236 15.51 -27.15 6.35
CA ARG A 236 15.19 -27.29 4.92
C ARG A 236 13.84 -26.70 4.53
N HIS A 237 12.93 -26.56 5.50
CA HIS A 237 11.55 -26.14 5.29
C HIS A 237 11.25 -24.74 5.84
N PHE A 238 12.20 -24.08 6.48
CA PHE A 238 12.02 -22.73 7.02
C PHE A 238 13.19 -21.82 6.68
N VAL A 239 12.86 -20.62 6.20
CA VAL A 239 13.79 -19.49 6.07
C VAL A 239 13.22 -18.27 6.80
N ALA A 240 14.09 -17.33 7.16
CA ALA A 240 13.68 -16.13 7.91
C ALA A 240 13.99 -14.86 7.13
N VAL A 241 13.06 -13.91 7.16
CA VAL A 241 13.32 -12.51 6.79
C VAL A 241 13.25 -11.69 8.06
N SER A 242 14.42 -11.33 8.60
CA SER A 242 14.52 -10.72 9.93
C SER A 242 15.84 -10.00 10.14
N THR A 243 15.89 -9.21 11.21
CA THR A 243 17.11 -8.56 11.72
C THR A 243 17.64 -9.23 12.99
N ASN A 244 16.89 -10.18 13.56
CA ASN A 244 17.17 -10.76 14.88
C ASN A 244 17.70 -12.20 14.76
N ALA A 245 19.00 -12.33 14.47
CA ALA A 245 19.65 -13.63 14.29
C ALA A 245 19.51 -14.55 15.53
N ALA A 246 19.48 -13.99 16.73
CA ALA A 246 19.35 -14.76 17.96
C ALA A 246 17.99 -15.47 18.08
N GLU A 247 16.88 -14.75 17.83
CA GLU A 247 15.55 -15.37 17.86
C GLU A 247 15.31 -16.30 16.66
N VAL A 248 15.91 -16.01 15.49
CA VAL A 248 15.88 -16.91 14.32
C VAL A 248 16.59 -18.24 14.62
N ALA A 249 17.80 -18.18 15.18
CA ALA A 249 18.55 -19.37 15.58
C ALA A 249 17.81 -20.18 16.66
N LYS A 250 17.22 -19.50 17.64
CA LYS A 250 16.40 -20.11 18.70
C LYS A 250 15.16 -20.83 18.16
N PHE A 251 14.59 -20.36 17.05
CA PHE A 251 13.48 -21.03 16.38
C PHE A 251 13.93 -22.33 15.66
N GLY A 252 15.22 -22.47 15.37
CA GLY A 252 15.82 -23.62 14.68
C GLY A 252 16.09 -23.38 13.19
N ILE A 253 15.95 -22.15 12.70
CA ILE A 253 16.34 -21.79 11.34
C ILE A 253 17.85 -21.54 11.31
N ASP A 254 18.54 -22.14 10.34
CA ASP A 254 19.94 -21.81 10.07
C ASP A 254 20.05 -20.32 9.71
N THR A 255 20.88 -19.58 10.44
CA THR A 255 21.12 -18.16 10.18
C THR A 255 21.68 -17.88 8.77
N ALA A 256 22.27 -18.88 8.10
CA ALA A 256 22.62 -18.78 6.68
C ALA A 256 21.39 -18.62 5.77
N ASN A 257 20.22 -19.06 6.22
CA ASN A 257 18.91 -18.88 5.58
C ASN A 257 18.12 -17.69 6.16
N MET A 258 18.81 -16.78 6.88
CA MET A 258 18.25 -15.50 7.28
C MET A 258 18.62 -14.41 6.26
N PHE A 259 17.60 -13.71 5.76
CA PHE A 259 17.73 -12.58 4.86
C PHE A 259 17.43 -11.29 5.64
N GLY A 260 18.48 -10.46 5.77
CA GLY A 260 18.45 -9.24 6.56
C GLY A 260 17.78 -8.07 5.85
N PHE A 261 17.32 -7.10 6.65
CA PHE A 261 16.97 -5.75 6.19
C PHE A 261 17.25 -4.77 7.34
N TRP A 262 17.00 -3.48 7.16
CA TRP A 262 17.51 -2.45 8.08
C TRP A 262 16.40 -1.71 8.83
N ASP A 263 16.79 -1.01 9.89
CA ASP A 263 15.87 -0.27 10.74
C ASP A 263 15.18 0.90 10.02
N TRP A 264 15.88 1.54 9.08
CA TRP A 264 15.38 2.59 8.18
C TRP A 264 14.37 2.11 7.12
N VAL A 265 14.12 0.80 7.05
CA VAL A 265 13.01 0.23 6.26
C VAL A 265 11.76 0.14 7.14
N GLY A 266 10.79 1.00 6.86
CA GLY A 266 9.45 0.93 7.45
C GLY A 266 8.67 -0.25 6.88
N GLY A 267 7.84 -0.91 7.70
CA GLY A 267 7.12 -2.14 7.29
C GLY A 267 6.27 -1.94 6.02
N ARG A 268 5.48 -0.87 5.97
CA ARG A 268 4.65 -0.52 4.80
C ARG A 268 5.42 -0.05 3.56
N TYR A 269 6.75 0.05 3.66
CA TYR A 269 7.70 0.40 2.58
C TYR A 269 8.72 -0.73 2.33
N SER A 270 8.46 -1.94 2.83
CA SER A 270 9.49 -3.01 2.92
C SER A 270 9.49 -3.98 1.74
N MET A 271 8.50 -3.95 0.85
CA MET A 271 8.34 -4.94 -0.23
C MET A 271 9.56 -5.08 -1.15
N THR A 272 10.33 -4.00 -1.34
CA THR A 272 11.55 -3.97 -2.16
C THR A 272 12.80 -4.49 -1.43
N SER A 273 12.69 -4.82 -0.14
CA SER A 273 13.76 -5.43 0.67
C SER A 273 13.68 -6.97 0.63
N ALA A 274 14.37 -7.63 1.57
CA ALA A 274 14.23 -9.06 1.82
C ALA A 274 12.79 -9.53 2.08
N ILE A 275 11.88 -8.65 2.49
CA ILE A 275 10.44 -8.97 2.63
C ILE A 275 9.83 -9.42 1.28
N GLY A 276 10.37 -8.97 0.15
CA GLY A 276 9.98 -9.42 -1.19
C GLY A 276 10.47 -10.82 -1.58
N LEU A 277 11.09 -11.60 -0.69
CA LEU A 277 11.67 -12.91 -1.02
C LEU A 277 10.65 -13.87 -1.66
N SER A 278 9.43 -13.96 -1.11
CA SER A 278 8.37 -14.80 -1.70
C SER A 278 8.02 -14.37 -3.13
N THR A 279 8.00 -13.05 -3.38
CA THR A 279 7.76 -12.47 -4.70
C THR A 279 8.92 -12.78 -5.65
N MET A 280 10.17 -12.66 -5.21
CA MET A 280 11.33 -13.02 -6.02
C MET A 280 11.35 -14.52 -6.37
N ILE A 281 10.97 -15.41 -5.44
CA ILE A 281 10.84 -16.85 -5.73
C ILE A 281 9.75 -17.08 -6.79
N ALA A 282 8.59 -16.43 -6.66
CA ALA A 282 7.49 -16.57 -7.60
C ALA A 282 7.86 -16.12 -9.02
N LEU A 283 8.48 -14.94 -9.15
CA LEU A 283 8.73 -14.27 -10.44
C LEU A 283 10.10 -14.59 -11.06
N GLY A 284 11.06 -14.97 -10.23
CA GLY A 284 12.47 -15.07 -10.59
C GLY A 284 13.25 -13.76 -10.36
N PRO A 285 14.58 -13.82 -10.19
CA PRO A 285 15.40 -12.65 -9.87
C PRO A 285 15.33 -11.54 -10.93
N GLU A 286 15.32 -11.88 -12.21
CA GLU A 286 15.28 -10.91 -13.32
C GLU A 286 14.03 -10.02 -13.24
N ARG A 287 12.84 -10.63 -13.12
CA ARG A 287 11.57 -9.90 -13.00
C ARG A 287 11.48 -9.13 -11.68
N PHE A 288 12.10 -9.61 -10.60
CA PHE A 288 12.18 -8.83 -9.37
C PHE A 288 13.08 -7.59 -9.54
N HIS A 289 14.19 -7.69 -10.28
CA HIS A 289 15.01 -6.53 -10.60
C HIS A 289 14.31 -5.54 -11.54
N GLU A 290 13.49 -6.01 -12.49
CA GLU A 290 12.61 -5.13 -13.28
C GLU A 290 11.63 -4.36 -12.38
N LEU A 291 11.03 -5.03 -11.38
CA LEU A 291 10.19 -4.38 -10.38
C LEU A 291 10.96 -3.26 -9.67
N LEU A 292 12.15 -3.54 -9.14
CA LEU A 292 13.00 -2.53 -8.49
C LEU A 292 13.37 -1.38 -9.44
N ALA A 293 13.67 -1.66 -10.71
CA ALA A 293 13.98 -0.64 -11.70
C ALA A 293 12.81 0.33 -11.93
N GLY A 294 11.58 -0.19 -11.94
CA GLY A 294 10.37 0.63 -12.01
C GLY A 294 10.22 1.58 -10.82
N PHE A 295 10.44 1.07 -9.60
CA PHE A 295 10.48 1.89 -8.40
C PHE A 295 11.54 3.00 -8.51
N HIS A 296 12.76 2.64 -8.92
CA HIS A 296 13.87 3.58 -9.04
C HIS A 296 13.62 4.67 -10.09
N ALA A 297 13.01 4.32 -11.22
CA ALA A 297 12.66 5.31 -12.24
C ALA A 297 11.71 6.40 -11.69
N MET A 298 10.75 6.01 -10.86
CA MET A 298 9.86 6.97 -10.20
C MET A 298 10.55 7.72 -9.04
N ASP A 299 11.51 7.11 -8.35
CA ASP A 299 12.33 7.81 -7.35
C ASP A 299 13.11 8.97 -7.96
N GLU A 300 13.78 8.73 -9.08
CA GLU A 300 14.57 9.75 -9.77
C GLU A 300 13.66 10.85 -10.32
N HIS A 301 12.49 10.49 -10.85
CA HIS A 301 11.47 11.47 -11.24
C HIS A 301 11.03 12.34 -10.05
N PHE A 302 10.64 11.70 -8.94
CA PHE A 302 10.20 12.40 -7.74
C PHE A 302 11.27 13.35 -7.20
N ARG A 303 12.53 12.90 -7.18
CA ARG A 303 13.66 13.67 -6.68
C ARG A 303 13.97 14.89 -7.54
N THR A 304 13.92 14.75 -8.87
CA THR A 304 14.53 15.73 -9.79
C THR A 304 13.52 16.58 -10.57
N ALA A 305 12.32 16.09 -10.85
CA ALA A 305 11.36 16.81 -11.68
C ALA A 305 10.83 18.09 -11.00
N PRO A 306 10.57 19.18 -11.76
CA PRO A 306 9.91 20.37 -11.25
C PRO A 306 8.48 20.04 -10.80
N PHE A 307 7.97 20.72 -9.78
CA PHE A 307 6.73 20.32 -9.11
C PHE A 307 5.48 20.35 -10.00
N ASP A 308 5.47 21.17 -11.06
CA ASP A 308 4.42 21.23 -12.07
C ASP A 308 4.43 20.07 -13.09
N ARG A 309 5.46 19.22 -13.05
CA ARG A 309 5.59 17.98 -13.85
C ARG A 309 5.85 16.73 -13.01
N ASN A 310 5.91 16.88 -11.69
CA ASN A 310 6.28 15.82 -10.77
C ASN A 310 5.02 15.03 -10.34
N LEU A 311 4.90 13.80 -10.82
CA LEU A 311 3.69 12.98 -10.71
C LEU A 311 3.27 12.80 -9.24
N PRO A 312 4.14 12.29 -8.36
CA PRO A 312 3.80 12.13 -6.95
C PRO A 312 3.45 13.45 -6.24
N VAL A 313 4.12 14.56 -6.61
CA VAL A 313 3.85 15.86 -6.00
C VAL A 313 2.49 16.38 -6.41
N ILE A 314 2.16 16.36 -7.70
CA ILE A 314 0.83 16.77 -8.19
C ILE A 314 -0.25 15.90 -7.53
N HIS A 315 -0.06 14.59 -7.52
CA HIS A 315 -1.00 13.66 -6.90
C HIS A 315 -1.20 13.94 -5.39
N GLY A 316 -0.12 14.17 -4.65
CA GLY A 316 -0.16 14.53 -3.23
C GLY A 316 -0.82 15.90 -2.97
N LEU A 317 -0.57 16.88 -3.83
CA LEU A 317 -1.17 18.21 -3.74
C LEU A 317 -2.68 18.20 -4.04
N LEU A 318 -3.12 17.39 -5.00
CA LEU A 318 -4.55 17.18 -5.25
C LEU A 318 -5.24 16.52 -4.05
N THR A 319 -4.57 15.57 -3.40
CA THR A 319 -5.07 14.97 -2.16
C THR A 319 -5.27 16.03 -1.08
N ILE A 320 -4.29 16.92 -0.86
CA ILE A 320 -4.39 18.05 0.09
C ILE A 320 -5.53 18.99 -0.30
N TRP A 321 -5.65 19.33 -1.59
CA TRP A 321 -6.72 20.19 -2.10
C TRP A 321 -8.10 19.67 -1.69
N TYR A 322 -8.32 18.37 -1.89
CA TYR A 322 -9.61 17.76 -1.57
C TYR A 322 -9.82 17.52 -0.08
N ALA A 323 -8.80 17.06 0.65
CA ALA A 323 -8.91 16.78 2.08
C ALA A 323 -9.13 18.07 2.89
N ASN A 324 -8.41 19.13 2.56
CA ASN A 324 -8.34 20.31 3.43
C ASN A 324 -9.25 21.45 3.02
N PHE A 325 -9.59 21.58 1.73
CA PHE A 325 -10.43 22.69 1.24
C PHE A 325 -11.84 22.21 0.90
N PHE A 326 -11.97 21.09 0.19
CA PHE A 326 -13.29 20.48 -0.06
C PHE A 326 -13.83 19.64 1.11
N GLY A 327 -12.99 19.26 2.08
CA GLY A 327 -13.39 18.41 3.20
C GLY A 327 -13.78 16.98 2.77
N ILE A 328 -13.20 16.48 1.67
CA ILE A 328 -13.35 15.08 1.27
C ILE A 328 -12.56 14.20 2.23
N GLU A 329 -13.20 13.17 2.77
CA GLU A 329 -12.59 12.30 3.79
C GLU A 329 -12.03 11.00 3.21
N THR A 330 -12.32 10.67 1.94
CA THR A 330 -12.03 9.33 1.39
C THR A 330 -11.49 9.36 -0.04
N VAL A 331 -10.62 8.39 -0.35
CA VAL A 331 -10.08 8.11 -1.68
C VAL A 331 -10.46 6.69 -2.10
N ALA A 332 -11.09 6.56 -3.27
CA ALA A 332 -11.42 5.30 -3.90
C ALA A 332 -10.33 4.91 -4.91
N ILE A 333 -9.68 3.77 -4.69
CA ILE A 333 -8.67 3.19 -5.59
C ILE A 333 -9.36 2.16 -6.48
N LEU A 334 -9.44 2.43 -7.77
CA LEU A 334 -10.30 1.73 -8.72
C LEU A 334 -9.45 1.16 -9.87
N PRO A 335 -8.67 0.09 -9.65
CA PRO A 335 -7.87 -0.50 -10.70
C PRO A 335 -8.74 -1.31 -11.66
N TYR A 336 -8.71 -0.99 -12.94
CA TYR A 336 -9.32 -1.74 -14.03
C TYR A 336 -8.35 -2.83 -14.51
N ASP A 337 -7.88 -3.62 -13.55
CA ASP A 337 -7.10 -4.84 -13.75
C ASP A 337 -7.36 -5.77 -12.56
N ASN A 338 -7.81 -7.00 -12.83
CA ASN A 338 -8.15 -7.96 -11.79
C ASN A 338 -6.91 -8.50 -11.04
N TYR A 339 -5.72 -8.47 -11.63
CA TYR A 339 -4.48 -8.80 -10.92
C TYR A 339 -4.18 -7.78 -9.81
N LEU A 340 -4.64 -6.54 -9.93
CA LEU A 340 -4.51 -5.50 -8.90
C LEU A 340 -5.57 -5.56 -7.79
N LYS A 341 -6.30 -6.68 -7.61
CA LYS A 341 -7.32 -6.85 -6.55
C LYS A 341 -6.84 -6.60 -5.12
N ARG A 342 -5.54 -6.72 -4.84
CA ARG A 342 -4.95 -6.43 -3.52
C ARG A 342 -4.29 -5.05 -3.44
N PHE A 343 -4.28 -4.29 -4.53
CA PHE A 343 -3.66 -2.96 -4.58
C PHE A 343 -4.36 -1.95 -3.64
N PRO A 344 -5.71 -1.87 -3.58
CA PRO A 344 -6.38 -1.00 -2.61
C PRO A 344 -6.02 -1.34 -1.16
N ALA A 345 -5.97 -2.63 -0.80
CA ALA A 345 -5.61 -3.08 0.56
C ALA A 345 -4.15 -2.78 0.91
N TYR A 346 -3.23 -2.87 -0.05
CA TYR A 346 -1.85 -2.42 0.13
C TYR A 346 -1.79 -0.91 0.38
N LEU A 347 -2.50 -0.12 -0.45
CA LEU A 347 -2.53 1.34 -0.30
C LEU A 347 -3.18 1.80 1.00
N GLN A 348 -4.14 1.06 1.54
CA GLN A 348 -4.70 1.32 2.88
C GLN A 348 -3.60 1.42 3.94
N GLN A 349 -2.71 0.42 4.02
CA GLN A 349 -1.63 0.47 4.99
C GLN A 349 -0.64 1.59 4.64
N LEU A 350 -0.21 1.67 3.38
CA LEU A 350 0.77 2.68 2.96
C LEU A 350 0.33 4.11 3.32
N THR A 351 -0.93 4.43 3.06
CA THR A 351 -1.47 5.79 3.22
C THR A 351 -1.94 6.05 4.65
N MET A 352 -2.80 5.19 5.20
CA MET A 352 -3.49 5.46 6.46
C MET A 352 -2.57 5.27 7.67
N GLU A 353 -1.70 4.26 7.66
CA GLU A 353 -0.73 4.07 8.74
C GLU A 353 0.39 5.14 8.70
N SER A 354 0.68 5.70 7.51
CA SER A 354 1.61 6.82 7.37
C SER A 354 0.99 8.14 7.83
N ASN A 355 -0.12 8.55 7.20
CA ASN A 355 -0.64 9.92 7.32
C ASN A 355 -1.83 10.07 8.27
N GLY A 356 -2.37 8.98 8.83
CA GLY A 356 -3.42 9.00 9.86
C GLY A 356 -2.89 9.48 11.21
N LYS A 357 -2.44 10.73 11.28
CA LYS A 357 -1.73 11.33 12.42
C LYS A 357 -2.44 12.58 12.92
N SER A 358 -2.31 12.85 14.23
CA SER A 358 -2.93 14.00 14.90
C SER A 358 -1.91 14.98 15.50
N VAL A 359 -0.61 14.72 15.33
CA VAL A 359 0.48 15.49 15.94
C VAL A 359 1.52 15.83 14.90
N THR A 360 1.96 17.09 14.89
CA THR A 360 3.04 17.59 14.02
C THR A 360 4.41 17.09 14.46
N LEU A 361 5.43 17.26 13.62
CA LEU A 361 6.83 16.97 13.94
C LEU A 361 7.34 17.77 15.16
N SER A 362 6.73 18.92 15.46
CA SER A 362 7.04 19.73 16.64
C SER A 362 6.42 19.20 17.95
N GLY A 363 5.55 18.19 17.88
CA GLY A 363 4.79 17.67 19.02
C GLY A 363 3.48 18.42 19.31
N ALA A 364 3.13 19.46 18.53
CA ALA A 364 1.85 20.15 18.66
C ALA A 364 0.71 19.37 17.97
N PRO A 365 -0.50 19.32 18.55
CA PRO A 365 -1.68 18.80 17.86
C PRO A 365 -1.97 19.56 16.56
N VAL A 366 -2.39 18.84 15.52
CA VAL A 366 -2.83 19.47 14.26
C VAL A 366 -4.18 20.16 14.43
N SER A 367 -4.41 21.25 13.68
CA SER A 367 -5.70 21.97 13.63
C SER A 367 -6.41 21.80 12.28
N TYR A 368 -6.02 20.78 11.51
CA TYR A 368 -6.46 20.50 10.15
C TYR A 368 -6.56 18.98 9.95
N GLN A 369 -7.28 18.56 8.90
CA GLN A 369 -7.36 17.14 8.53
C GLN A 369 -6.03 16.64 7.95
N THR A 370 -5.69 15.38 8.24
CA THR A 370 -4.49 14.70 7.72
C THR A 370 -4.91 13.57 6.77
N GLY A 371 -4.40 12.34 6.93
CA GLY A 371 -4.65 11.24 6.01
C GLY A 371 -6.14 10.91 5.80
N MET A 372 -6.53 10.75 4.54
CA MET A 372 -7.87 10.29 4.15
C MET A 372 -8.04 8.77 4.32
N ILE A 373 -9.28 8.31 4.30
CA ILE A 373 -9.63 6.89 4.29
C ILE A 373 -9.48 6.34 2.87
N TYR A 374 -8.57 5.39 2.68
CA TYR A 374 -8.39 4.70 1.39
C TYR A 374 -9.22 3.42 1.34
N TRP A 375 -9.87 3.18 0.21
CA TRP A 375 -10.71 2.00 -0.02
C TRP A 375 -10.86 1.73 -1.51
N GLY A 376 -11.42 0.59 -1.90
CA GLY A 376 -11.72 0.33 -3.30
C GLY A 376 -11.67 -1.15 -3.65
N GLU A 377 -12.12 -1.44 -4.87
CA GLU A 377 -12.17 -2.76 -5.49
C GLU A 377 -11.89 -2.61 -6.98
N PRO A 378 -11.40 -3.66 -7.67
CA PRO A 378 -11.17 -3.61 -9.10
C PRO A 378 -12.42 -3.23 -9.89
N GLY A 379 -12.21 -2.47 -10.97
CA GLY A 379 -13.17 -2.39 -12.06
C GLY A 379 -13.21 -3.74 -12.81
N THR A 380 -14.38 -4.23 -13.23
CA THR A 380 -15.71 -3.62 -13.13
C THR A 380 -16.49 -3.98 -11.87
N ASN A 381 -15.96 -4.83 -10.99
CA ASN A 381 -16.65 -5.31 -9.79
C ASN A 381 -17.15 -4.17 -8.89
N GLY A 382 -16.31 -3.15 -8.66
CA GLY A 382 -16.69 -1.96 -7.87
C GLY A 382 -17.91 -1.23 -8.44
N GLN A 383 -18.05 -1.20 -9.77
CA GLN A 383 -19.18 -0.56 -10.46
C GLN A 383 -20.52 -1.18 -10.07
N HIS A 384 -20.52 -2.51 -9.89
CA HIS A 384 -21.69 -3.29 -9.51
C HIS A 384 -21.82 -3.47 -7.99
N SER A 385 -21.07 -2.70 -7.18
CA SER A 385 -21.12 -2.75 -5.73
C SER A 385 -21.47 -1.39 -5.13
N PHE A 386 -20.63 -0.38 -5.32
CA PHE A 386 -20.73 0.89 -4.58
C PHE A 386 -20.75 2.14 -5.45
N TYR A 387 -20.67 2.03 -6.78
CA TYR A 387 -20.66 3.21 -7.66
C TYR A 387 -21.99 3.97 -7.65
N GLN A 388 -23.10 3.35 -7.22
CA GLN A 388 -24.34 4.07 -6.92
C GLN A 388 -24.09 5.22 -5.93
N LEU A 389 -23.34 4.95 -4.85
CA LEU A 389 -22.96 5.97 -3.88
C LEU A 389 -21.97 6.96 -4.48
N LEU A 390 -21.00 6.50 -5.27
CA LEU A 390 -20.06 7.40 -5.93
C LEU A 390 -20.76 8.38 -6.85
N HIS A 391 -21.82 7.98 -7.57
CA HIS A 391 -22.51 8.82 -8.56
C HIS A 391 -23.63 9.69 -8.00
N GLN A 392 -24.47 9.14 -7.12
CA GLN A 392 -25.70 9.79 -6.65
C GLN A 392 -25.76 9.90 -5.12
N GLY A 393 -24.74 9.42 -4.41
CA GLY A 393 -24.64 9.59 -2.96
C GLY A 393 -24.37 11.03 -2.56
N THR A 394 -24.58 11.31 -1.27
CA THR A 394 -24.33 12.62 -0.64
C THR A 394 -22.89 12.82 -0.18
N ARG A 395 -22.04 11.80 -0.36
CA ARG A 395 -20.61 11.86 -0.06
C ARG A 395 -19.83 12.02 -1.36
N LEU A 396 -18.73 12.77 -1.29
CA LEU A 396 -17.71 12.81 -2.33
C LEU A 396 -16.56 11.90 -1.92
N ALA A 397 -15.96 11.25 -2.91
CA ALA A 397 -14.70 10.56 -2.80
C ALA A 397 -13.82 11.02 -3.96
N LEU A 398 -12.53 11.23 -3.69
CA LEU A 398 -11.56 11.35 -4.77
C LEU A 398 -11.36 9.96 -5.37
N CYS A 399 -11.45 9.83 -6.69
CA CYS A 399 -11.35 8.53 -7.35
C CYS A 399 -10.08 8.43 -8.17
N ASP A 400 -9.25 7.43 -7.92
CA ASP A 400 -8.10 7.09 -8.77
C ASP A 400 -8.47 5.89 -9.64
N PHE A 401 -8.68 6.14 -10.94
CA PHE A 401 -8.79 5.09 -11.93
C PHE A 401 -7.40 4.68 -12.38
N ILE A 402 -7.10 3.38 -12.35
CA ILE A 402 -5.81 2.83 -12.81
C ILE A 402 -6.09 1.82 -13.91
N GLY A 403 -5.46 1.93 -15.09
CA GLY A 403 -5.69 1.00 -16.19
C GLY A 403 -4.46 0.79 -17.08
N PHE A 404 -4.57 -0.19 -17.97
CA PHE A 404 -3.48 -0.60 -18.87
C PHE A 404 -4.00 -0.69 -20.30
N ALA A 405 -3.23 -0.22 -21.28
CA ALA A 405 -3.62 -0.28 -22.68
C ALA A 405 -3.62 -1.72 -23.22
N GLU A 406 -2.60 -2.51 -22.89
CA GLU A 406 -2.44 -3.90 -23.33
C GLU A 406 -2.89 -4.91 -22.25
N PRO A 407 -3.75 -5.88 -22.60
CA PRO A 407 -4.08 -6.98 -21.70
C PRO A 407 -2.91 -7.97 -21.61
N LEU A 408 -2.73 -8.55 -20.42
CA LEU A 408 -1.86 -9.72 -20.25
C LEU A 408 -2.45 -11.01 -20.86
N ASN A 409 -3.79 -11.07 -20.97
CA ASN A 409 -4.53 -12.22 -21.50
C ASN A 409 -5.49 -11.73 -22.62
N PRO A 410 -5.06 -11.67 -23.90
CA PRO A 410 -5.86 -11.12 -24.99
C PRO A 410 -6.98 -12.08 -25.40
N LEU A 411 -8.11 -12.01 -24.69
CA LEU A 411 -9.31 -12.82 -24.96
C LEU A 411 -10.36 -11.98 -25.72
N GLY A 412 -10.41 -12.13 -27.04
CA GLY A 412 -11.37 -11.40 -27.87
C GLY A 412 -11.32 -9.88 -27.63
N ASN A 413 -12.50 -9.27 -27.45
CA ASN A 413 -12.65 -7.84 -27.14
C ASN A 413 -12.83 -7.55 -25.64
N HIS A 414 -12.55 -8.51 -24.74
CA HIS A 414 -12.79 -8.33 -23.31
C HIS A 414 -12.07 -7.10 -22.74
N HIS A 415 -10.86 -6.83 -23.21
CA HIS A 415 -10.05 -5.70 -22.71
C HIS A 415 -10.63 -4.35 -23.11
N ASP A 416 -11.07 -4.20 -24.36
CA ASP A 416 -11.70 -2.96 -24.81
C ASP A 416 -13.01 -2.70 -24.05
N LEU A 417 -13.78 -3.74 -23.75
CA LEU A 417 -14.99 -3.62 -22.93
C LEU A 417 -14.66 -3.17 -21.50
N LEU A 418 -13.57 -3.67 -20.90
CA LEU A 418 -13.09 -3.24 -19.59
C LEU A 418 -12.69 -1.75 -19.61
N MET A 419 -11.84 -1.37 -20.58
CA MET A 419 -11.32 0.00 -20.68
C MET A 419 -12.40 1.02 -21.07
N ALA A 420 -13.37 0.64 -21.90
CA ALA A 420 -14.53 1.47 -22.20
C ALA A 420 -15.28 1.87 -20.92
N ASN A 421 -15.42 0.95 -19.96
CA ASN A 421 -16.01 1.27 -18.67
C ASN A 421 -15.12 2.18 -17.82
N MET A 422 -13.79 2.06 -17.88
CA MET A 422 -12.90 2.94 -17.11
C MET A 422 -13.08 4.39 -17.55
N PHE A 423 -13.00 4.62 -18.86
CA PHE A 423 -13.12 5.95 -19.44
C PHE A 423 -14.53 6.53 -19.22
N ALA A 424 -15.57 5.72 -19.46
CA ALA A 424 -16.96 6.15 -19.27
C ALA A 424 -17.27 6.48 -17.80
N GLN A 425 -16.71 5.75 -16.82
CA GLN A 425 -16.96 6.03 -15.41
C GLN A 425 -16.28 7.33 -14.96
N ALA A 426 -15.04 7.59 -15.40
CA ALA A 426 -14.37 8.86 -15.13
C ALA A 426 -15.12 10.05 -15.77
N GLU A 427 -15.62 9.89 -17.00
CA GLU A 427 -16.46 10.87 -17.70
C GLU A 427 -17.79 11.12 -16.96
N ALA A 428 -18.50 10.06 -16.60
CA ALA A 428 -19.80 10.14 -15.92
C ALA A 428 -19.70 10.81 -14.54
N LEU A 429 -18.65 10.53 -13.78
CA LEU A 429 -18.39 11.19 -12.49
C LEU A 429 -18.16 12.70 -12.66
N ALA A 430 -17.37 13.08 -13.69
CA ALA A 430 -17.03 14.47 -13.93
C ALA A 430 -18.24 15.29 -14.40
N PHE A 431 -18.97 14.78 -15.40
CA PHE A 431 -19.97 15.58 -16.10
C PHE A 431 -21.40 15.29 -15.66
N GLY A 432 -21.71 14.09 -15.17
CA GLY A 432 -23.07 13.72 -14.80
C GLY A 432 -24.06 13.88 -15.95
N LYS A 433 -25.33 14.01 -15.60
CA LYS A 433 -26.47 14.11 -16.52
C LYS A 433 -27.55 14.97 -15.88
N THR A 434 -27.89 16.08 -16.51
CA THR A 434 -28.86 17.03 -15.96
C THR A 434 -30.27 16.46 -16.01
N THR A 435 -31.18 17.03 -15.23
CA THR A 435 -32.60 16.67 -15.29
C THR A 435 -33.20 16.98 -16.66
N GLU A 436 -32.77 18.08 -17.29
CA GLU A 436 -33.19 18.45 -18.65
C GLU A 436 -32.75 17.39 -19.68
N GLU A 437 -31.48 16.97 -19.64
CA GLU A 437 -30.98 15.89 -20.51
C GLU A 437 -31.76 14.58 -20.28
N THR A 438 -32.11 14.29 -19.03
CA THR A 438 -32.87 13.10 -18.66
C THR A 438 -34.31 13.15 -19.21
N LEU A 439 -34.97 14.31 -19.14
CA LEU A 439 -36.31 14.52 -19.70
C LEU A 439 -36.30 14.45 -21.23
N ALA A 440 -35.25 15.00 -21.87
CA ALA A 440 -35.08 14.99 -23.33
C ALA A 440 -34.98 13.56 -23.90
N GLU A 441 -34.53 12.58 -23.10
CA GLU A 441 -34.50 11.16 -23.44
C GLU A 441 -35.86 10.46 -23.33
N GLY A 442 -36.94 11.19 -23.02
CA GLY A 442 -38.28 10.65 -22.84
C GLY A 442 -38.51 10.04 -21.44
N THR A 443 -37.67 10.36 -20.46
CA THR A 443 -37.93 9.96 -19.06
C THR A 443 -39.16 10.69 -18.54
N PRO A 444 -40.13 9.99 -17.92
CA PRO A 444 -41.26 10.65 -17.26
C PRO A 444 -40.80 11.64 -16.18
N GLU A 445 -41.50 12.77 -16.03
CA GLU A 445 -41.12 13.85 -15.11
C GLU A 445 -40.88 13.37 -13.67
N TRP A 446 -41.71 12.47 -13.17
CA TRP A 446 -41.58 11.93 -11.81
C TRP A 446 -40.29 11.11 -11.60
N LEU A 447 -39.76 10.50 -12.67
CA LEU A 447 -38.57 9.65 -12.62
C LEU A 447 -37.28 10.43 -12.91
N ALA A 448 -37.38 11.59 -13.58
CA ALA A 448 -36.22 12.37 -14.00
C ALA A 448 -35.27 12.76 -12.85
N PRO A 449 -35.75 13.17 -11.65
CA PRO A 449 -34.86 13.45 -10.51
C PRO A 449 -34.06 12.22 -10.06
N HIS A 450 -34.64 11.02 -10.13
CA HIS A 450 -33.97 9.77 -9.76
C HIS A 450 -32.91 9.34 -10.77
N ARG A 451 -33.04 9.77 -12.03
CA ARG A 451 -32.10 9.50 -13.13
C ARG A 451 -31.14 10.65 -13.41
N THR A 452 -31.21 11.71 -12.61
CA THR A 452 -30.27 12.84 -12.66
C THR A 452 -28.97 12.47 -11.98
N PHE A 453 -27.85 12.82 -12.59
CA PHE A 453 -26.50 12.64 -12.06
C PHE A 453 -25.87 14.01 -11.90
N ALA A 454 -25.60 14.41 -10.65
CA ALA A 454 -25.11 15.76 -10.36
C ALA A 454 -23.74 16.08 -10.98
N GLY A 455 -22.94 15.06 -11.32
CA GLY A 455 -21.58 15.24 -11.82
C GLY A 455 -20.69 15.94 -10.80
N ASN A 456 -19.66 16.63 -11.30
CA ASN A 456 -18.69 17.39 -10.52
C ASN A 456 -17.87 16.57 -9.51
N ARG A 457 -17.74 15.26 -9.74
CA ARG A 457 -17.06 14.35 -8.85
C ARG A 457 -15.63 14.12 -9.37
N PRO A 458 -14.61 14.48 -8.58
CA PRO A 458 -13.25 14.53 -9.09
C PRO A 458 -12.66 13.14 -9.27
N SER A 459 -11.85 13.00 -10.32
CA SER A 459 -11.08 11.79 -10.54
C SER A 459 -9.72 12.06 -11.17
N ASN A 460 -8.81 11.16 -10.86
CA ASN A 460 -7.52 10.97 -11.48
C ASN A 460 -7.60 9.75 -12.39
N THR A 461 -6.86 9.75 -13.50
CA THR A 461 -6.69 8.59 -14.37
C THR A 461 -5.20 8.33 -14.56
N LEU A 462 -4.75 7.19 -14.06
CA LEU A 462 -3.42 6.63 -14.31
C LEU A 462 -3.54 5.57 -15.39
N LEU A 463 -2.91 5.80 -16.54
CA LEU A 463 -2.87 4.86 -17.65
C LEU A 463 -1.42 4.47 -17.91
N ALA A 464 -1.17 3.19 -18.12
CA ALA A 464 0.14 2.69 -18.54
C ALA A 464 -0.03 1.77 -19.76
N GLU A 465 1.07 1.48 -20.46
CA GLU A 465 1.03 0.57 -21.60
C GLU A 465 0.58 -0.83 -21.18
N ARG A 466 1.22 -1.41 -20.14
CA ARG A 466 0.96 -2.78 -19.69
C ARG A 466 1.34 -2.96 -18.22
N LEU A 467 0.65 -3.83 -17.50
CA LEU A 467 1.04 -4.22 -16.14
C LEU A 467 2.25 -5.16 -16.20
N THR A 468 3.45 -4.58 -16.17
CA THR A 468 4.73 -5.30 -16.06
C THR A 468 5.29 -5.16 -14.63
N PRO A 469 6.33 -5.94 -14.24
CA PRO A 469 7.01 -5.70 -12.98
C PRO A 469 7.49 -4.26 -12.82
N ALA A 470 8.13 -3.67 -13.83
CA ALA A 470 8.55 -2.28 -13.79
C ALA A 470 7.37 -1.30 -13.64
N THR A 471 6.28 -1.52 -14.36
CA THR A 471 5.07 -0.68 -14.25
C THR A 471 4.48 -0.72 -12.84
N LEU A 472 4.41 -1.91 -12.22
CA LEU A 472 3.95 -2.04 -10.84
C LEU A 472 4.88 -1.28 -9.88
N GLY A 473 6.20 -1.38 -10.08
CA GLY A 473 7.17 -0.66 -9.26
C GLY A 473 7.01 0.85 -9.35
N ALA A 474 6.87 1.39 -10.56
CA ALA A 474 6.63 2.80 -10.78
C ALA A 474 5.30 3.27 -10.13
N LEU A 475 4.24 2.45 -10.26
CA LEU A 475 2.93 2.75 -9.68
C LEU A 475 2.97 2.79 -8.15
N VAL A 476 3.61 1.81 -7.52
CA VAL A 476 3.74 1.79 -6.05
C VAL A 476 4.59 2.98 -5.57
N ALA A 477 5.73 3.24 -6.21
CA ALA A 477 6.59 4.38 -5.88
C ALA A 477 5.85 5.73 -5.99
N LEU A 478 4.96 5.88 -6.97
CA LEU A 478 4.13 7.07 -7.12
C LEU A 478 3.32 7.33 -5.85
N TYR A 479 2.69 6.29 -5.30
CA TYR A 479 1.90 6.41 -4.07
C TYR A 479 2.77 6.60 -2.82
N GLU A 480 3.94 5.96 -2.73
CA GLU A 480 4.88 6.19 -1.62
C GLU A 480 5.30 7.66 -1.54
N HIS A 481 5.65 8.26 -2.69
CA HIS A 481 6.09 9.65 -2.77
C HIS A 481 4.94 10.66 -2.69
N SER A 482 3.74 10.27 -3.09
CA SER A 482 2.52 11.06 -2.82
C SER A 482 2.27 11.13 -1.31
N VAL A 483 2.35 10.00 -0.61
CA VAL A 483 2.21 9.94 0.86
C VAL A 483 3.27 10.82 1.53
N PHE A 484 4.52 10.76 1.06
CA PHE A 484 5.59 11.65 1.50
C PHE A 484 5.21 13.12 1.34
N THR A 485 4.78 13.52 0.14
CA THR A 485 4.41 14.91 -0.19
C THR A 485 3.33 15.42 0.75
N GLN A 486 2.29 14.61 0.97
CA GLN A 486 1.21 14.93 1.89
C GLN A 486 1.70 15.11 3.33
N GLY A 487 2.48 14.14 3.84
CA GLY A 487 3.00 14.18 5.20
C GLY A 487 3.95 15.36 5.44
N ALA A 488 4.77 15.70 4.46
CA ALA A 488 5.68 16.84 4.49
C ALA A 488 4.94 18.18 4.58
N ILE A 489 3.85 18.35 3.81
CA ILE A 489 3.04 19.57 3.84
C ILE A 489 2.24 19.68 5.13
N TRP A 490 1.64 18.58 5.61
CA TRP A 490 0.95 18.53 6.90
C TRP A 490 1.89 18.65 8.10
N ASP A 491 3.19 18.66 7.89
CA ASP A 491 4.23 18.69 8.92
C ASP A 491 4.06 17.58 9.98
N ILE A 492 3.70 16.37 9.54
CA ILE A 492 3.55 15.17 10.38
C ILE A 492 4.69 14.18 10.11
N ASN A 493 4.83 13.16 10.96
CA ASN A 493 5.74 12.05 10.71
C ASN A 493 5.02 10.90 9.97
N PRO A 494 5.25 10.69 8.66
CA PRO A 494 4.61 9.61 7.92
C PRO A 494 5.27 8.23 8.15
N PHE A 495 6.31 8.14 8.98
CA PHE A 495 7.15 6.94 9.09
C PHE A 495 7.07 6.20 10.42
N ASP A 496 6.44 6.81 11.45
CA ASP A 496 6.11 6.14 12.70
C ASP A 496 4.71 5.52 12.69
N GLN A 497 4.34 4.80 13.76
CA GLN A 497 3.02 4.19 13.94
C GLN A 497 2.61 4.00 15.42
N TRP A 498 2.86 4.99 16.28
CA TRP A 498 2.60 4.89 17.73
C TRP A 498 1.16 4.47 18.11
N GLY A 499 0.18 4.76 17.26
CA GLY A 499 -1.23 4.43 17.48
C GLY A 499 -1.54 2.92 17.62
N VAL A 500 -0.62 2.02 17.24
CA VAL A 500 -0.87 0.56 17.31
C VAL A 500 -0.47 -0.07 18.65
N GLU A 501 0.24 0.65 19.53
CA GLU A 501 0.83 0.06 20.74
C GLU A 501 -0.19 -0.24 21.84
N LEU A 502 -1.13 0.67 22.06
CA LEU A 502 -2.12 0.54 23.14
C LEU A 502 -2.97 -0.72 22.99
N GLY A 503 -3.43 -1.00 21.76
CA GLY A 503 -4.20 -2.21 21.47
C GLY A 503 -3.39 -3.49 21.77
N LYS A 504 -2.12 -3.52 21.38
CA LYS A 504 -1.22 -4.66 21.67
C LYS A 504 -1.01 -4.85 23.17
N ALA A 505 -0.78 -3.77 23.92
CA ALA A 505 -0.60 -3.83 25.37
C ALA A 505 -1.87 -4.28 26.11
N LEU A 506 -3.05 -3.83 25.66
CA LEU A 506 -4.34 -4.27 26.20
C LEU A 506 -4.60 -5.76 25.90
N ALA A 507 -4.37 -6.19 24.67
CA ALA A 507 -4.52 -7.60 24.29
C ALA A 507 -3.59 -8.51 25.10
N GLY A 508 -2.34 -8.11 25.31
CA GLY A 508 -1.38 -8.84 26.15
C GLY A 508 -1.84 -9.03 27.60
N ARG A 509 -2.62 -8.09 28.15
CA ARG A 509 -3.23 -8.22 29.49
C ARG A 509 -4.46 -9.13 29.50
N ILE A 510 -5.28 -9.09 28.45
CA ILE A 510 -6.53 -9.85 28.35
C ILE A 510 -6.28 -11.34 28.05
N VAL A 511 -5.25 -11.68 27.27
CA VAL A 511 -4.97 -13.07 26.88
C VAL A 511 -4.87 -14.03 28.09
N PRO A 512 -4.08 -13.75 29.14
CA PRO A 512 -4.05 -14.58 30.35
C PRO A 512 -5.43 -14.72 31.02
N GLU A 513 -6.25 -13.67 31.04
CA GLU A 513 -7.58 -13.70 31.66
C GLU A 513 -8.56 -14.60 30.87
N LEU A 514 -8.48 -14.60 29.55
CA LEU A 514 -9.26 -15.50 28.70
C LEU A 514 -8.80 -16.96 28.82
N MET A 515 -7.49 -17.18 28.98
CA MET A 515 -6.87 -18.50 29.01
C MET A 515 -6.81 -19.13 30.40
N SER A 516 -6.98 -18.35 31.46
CA SER A 516 -6.93 -18.83 32.85
C SER A 516 -7.90 -20.01 33.07
N GLU A 517 -7.47 -21.01 33.83
CA GLU A 517 -8.34 -22.12 34.22
C GLU A 517 -9.40 -21.67 35.23
N SER A 518 -8.99 -20.87 36.22
CA SER A 518 -9.88 -20.28 37.23
C SER A 518 -10.37 -18.88 36.84
N ALA A 519 -11.44 -18.42 37.48
CA ALA A 519 -12.05 -17.12 37.22
C ALA A 519 -11.05 -16.02 37.58
N PRO A 520 -10.58 -15.24 36.59
CA PRO A 520 -9.61 -14.18 36.86
C PRO A 520 -10.26 -13.02 37.61
N HIS A 521 -9.45 -12.29 38.37
CA HIS A 521 -9.83 -10.95 38.79
C HIS A 521 -9.78 -10.02 37.56
N LEU A 522 -10.88 -9.33 37.27
CA LEU A 522 -11.00 -8.45 36.11
C LEU A 522 -11.06 -6.99 36.57
N ALA A 523 -10.13 -6.17 36.10
CA ALA A 523 -9.98 -4.76 36.46
C ALA A 523 -10.27 -3.80 35.28
N HIS A 524 -10.99 -4.26 34.26
CA HIS A 524 -11.40 -3.43 33.12
C HIS A 524 -12.72 -2.71 33.41
N ASP A 525 -13.21 -1.97 32.42
CA ASP A 525 -14.55 -1.40 32.44
C ASP A 525 -15.64 -2.49 32.50
N SER A 526 -16.86 -2.10 32.86
CA SER A 526 -17.98 -3.03 33.05
C SER A 526 -18.35 -3.81 31.78
N SER A 527 -18.18 -3.22 30.59
CA SER A 527 -18.48 -3.88 29.32
C SER A 527 -17.46 -4.99 29.04
N THR A 528 -16.16 -4.66 29.08
CA THR A 528 -15.07 -5.61 28.86
C THR A 528 -15.12 -6.77 29.85
N ASN A 529 -15.39 -6.49 31.13
CA ASN A 529 -15.55 -7.52 32.15
C ASN A 529 -16.72 -8.47 31.84
N ALA A 530 -17.86 -7.94 31.39
CA ALA A 530 -19.02 -8.75 31.03
C ALA A 530 -18.73 -9.64 29.81
N LEU A 531 -18.03 -9.11 28.79
CA LEU A 531 -17.63 -9.85 27.60
C LEU A 531 -16.64 -10.98 27.92
N ILE A 532 -15.62 -10.71 28.74
CA ILE A 532 -14.64 -11.74 29.15
C ILE A 532 -15.35 -12.87 29.89
N ARG A 533 -16.22 -12.54 30.87
CA ARG A 533 -17.00 -13.57 31.58
C ARG A 533 -17.88 -14.38 30.62
N ARG A 534 -18.61 -13.71 29.72
CA ARG A 534 -19.47 -14.39 28.73
C ARG A 534 -18.68 -15.30 27.80
N TYR A 535 -17.54 -14.84 27.30
CA TYR A 535 -16.65 -15.63 26.45
C TYR A 535 -16.16 -16.87 27.18
N ARG A 536 -15.66 -16.71 28.41
CA ARG A 536 -15.22 -17.83 29.26
C ARG A 536 -16.34 -18.84 29.51
N THR A 537 -17.56 -18.38 29.81
CA THR A 537 -18.72 -19.26 29.96
C THR A 537 -19.02 -20.06 28.70
N LEU A 538 -19.04 -19.42 27.53
CA LEU A 538 -19.28 -20.09 26.25
C LEU A 538 -18.17 -21.09 25.88
N ARG A 539 -16.96 -20.90 26.43
CA ARG A 539 -15.81 -21.80 26.27
C ARG A 539 -15.70 -22.87 27.37
N GLY A 540 -16.67 -22.97 28.28
CA GLY A 540 -16.65 -23.93 29.38
C GLY A 540 -15.63 -23.63 30.49
N ARG A 541 -15.14 -22.38 30.61
CA ARG A 541 -14.12 -21.93 31.58
C ARG A 541 -14.76 -21.12 32.71
N VAL A 542 -15.75 -21.72 33.39
CA VAL A 542 -16.60 -21.02 34.38
C VAL A 542 -16.01 -20.97 35.78
N SER A 543 -15.16 -21.97 36.12
CA SER A 543 -14.38 -22.01 37.35
C SER A 543 -13.46 -20.82 37.47
#